data_AF-A0A1C5ZGX3-F1
#
_entry.id   AF-A0A1C5ZGX3-F1
#
_cell.length_a   1.000
_cell.length_b   1.000
_cell.length_c   1.000
_cell.angle_alpha   90.00
_cell.angle_beta   90.00
_cell.angle_gamma   90.00
#
_symmetry.space_group_name_H-M   'P 1'
#
loop_
_entity.id
_entity.type
_entity.pdbx_description
1 polymer ?
#
loop_
_entity_poly.entity_id
_entity_poly.type
_entity_poly.pdbx_seq_one_letter_code
_entity_poly.pdbx_strand_id
1 'polypeptide(L)'
;MAEKLIRLGKVSSIDYENGMISVTYPDMDDSTTDKFPVFSMADEYKMPEIGKEVLVLHLSNGQSAGVVMGKYWNEGNKPPISGKNVFRKELGSAFGEAYIQYSGGNIMFHDQKATSTLGSIISRIADLEKRMGSVEAKV
;
A
#
# COMPACT_ATOMS: atom_id res chain seq x y z
N MET A 1 18.04 8.93 -30.07
CA MET A 1 17.44 7.81 -29.30
C MET A 1 16.20 8.36 -28.61
N ALA A 2 15.10 7.61 -28.56
CA ALA A 2 13.92 8.06 -27.83
C ALA A 2 14.25 8.18 -26.34
N GLU A 3 13.92 9.31 -25.73
CA GLU A 3 14.13 9.53 -24.31
C GLU A 3 13.20 8.58 -23.54
N LYS A 4 13.78 7.62 -22.80
CA LYS A 4 13.01 6.69 -21.98
C LYS A 4 12.59 7.40 -20.69
N LEU A 5 11.49 8.14 -20.76
CA LEU A 5 10.89 8.86 -19.63
C LEU A 5 10.20 7.93 -18.61
N ILE A 6 9.92 6.69 -18.99
CA ILE A 6 9.23 5.72 -18.14
C ILE A 6 10.09 4.45 -18.05
N ARG A 7 10.37 4.01 -16.81
CA ARG A 7 11.24 2.85 -16.55
C ARG A 7 10.72 1.96 -15.45
N LEU A 8 11.12 0.69 -15.52
CA LEU A 8 10.91 -0.30 -14.48
C LEU A 8 12.27 -0.65 -13.88
N GLY A 9 12.35 -0.69 -12.56
CA GLY A 9 13.59 -1.05 -11.86
C GLY A 9 13.32 -1.65 -10.50
N LYS A 10 14.38 -2.01 -9.79
CA LYS A 10 14.31 -2.60 -8.45
C LYS A 10 14.81 -1.62 -7.40
N VAL A 11 14.11 -1.51 -6.28
CA VAL A 11 14.55 -0.66 -5.16
C VAL A 11 15.90 -1.14 -4.64
N SER A 12 16.88 -0.23 -4.55
CA SER A 12 18.23 -0.54 -4.07
C SER A 12 18.53 0.06 -2.70
N SER A 13 17.97 1.23 -2.38
CA SER A 13 18.08 1.85 -1.05
C SER A 13 16.85 2.69 -0.72
N ILE A 14 16.61 2.93 0.58
CA ILE A 14 15.48 3.70 1.08
C ILE A 14 15.97 4.74 2.08
N ASP A 15 15.55 5.99 1.89
CA ASP A 15 15.67 7.11 2.81
C ASP A 15 14.30 7.38 3.43
N TYR A 16 14.04 6.73 4.57
CA TYR A 16 12.75 6.81 5.26
C TYR A 16 12.44 8.23 5.76
N GLU A 17 13.46 8.98 6.17
CA GLU A 17 13.33 10.33 6.73
C GLU A 17 12.84 11.33 5.67
N ASN A 18 13.40 11.26 4.46
CA ASN A 18 13.12 12.23 3.41
C ASN A 18 12.07 11.75 2.39
N GLY A 19 11.58 10.52 2.52
CA GLY A 19 10.58 10.01 1.60
C GLY A 19 11.15 9.58 0.24
N MET A 20 12.42 9.18 0.17
CA MET A 20 13.14 8.97 -1.09
C MET A 20 13.71 7.55 -1.23
N ILE A 21 13.90 7.08 -2.46
CA ILE A 21 14.53 5.78 -2.73
C ILE A 21 15.49 5.86 -3.93
N SER A 22 16.47 4.96 -3.97
CA SER A 22 17.24 4.69 -5.19
C SER A 22 16.71 3.44 -5.89
N VAL A 23 16.80 3.42 -7.21
CA VAL A 23 16.33 2.31 -8.06
C VAL A 23 17.46 1.86 -8.97
N THR A 24 17.71 0.54 -9.01
CA THR A 24 18.62 -0.10 -9.97
C THR A 24 17.85 -0.53 -11.21
N TYR A 25 18.38 -0.21 -12.37
CA TYR A 25 17.82 -0.55 -13.68
C TYR A 25 18.60 -1.70 -14.33
N PRO A 26 18.02 -2.92 -14.39
CA PRO A 26 18.68 -4.06 -15.04
C PRO A 26 18.85 -3.86 -16.56
N ASP A 27 18.06 -2.98 -17.18
CA ASP A 27 18.14 -2.68 -18.63
C ASP A 27 19.25 -1.68 -19.00
N MET A 28 20.06 -1.27 -18.02
CA MET A 28 21.04 -0.19 -18.09
C MET A 28 22.34 -0.58 -17.35
N ASP A 29 22.87 -1.77 -17.62
CA ASP A 29 24.11 -2.28 -16.99
C ASP A 29 24.10 -2.19 -15.45
N ASP A 30 22.94 -2.44 -14.82
CA ASP A 30 22.71 -2.30 -13.38
C ASP A 30 23.02 -0.90 -12.82
N SER A 31 22.89 0.14 -13.64
CA SER A 31 22.95 1.53 -13.19
C SER A 31 21.93 1.80 -12.08
N THR A 32 22.33 2.59 -11.09
CA THR A 32 21.49 2.96 -9.95
C THR A 32 21.24 4.47 -9.98
N THR A 33 19.99 4.87 -9.76
CA THR A 33 19.62 6.29 -9.70
C THR A 33 20.16 6.97 -8.45
N ASP A 34 20.25 8.30 -8.52
CA ASP A 34 20.18 9.13 -7.33
C ASP A 34 18.86 8.87 -6.56
N LYS A 35 18.78 9.41 -5.35
CA LYS A 35 17.56 9.32 -4.53
C LYS A 35 16.44 10.11 -5.19
N PHE A 36 15.35 9.44 -5.53
CA PHE A 36 14.13 10.04 -6.06
C PHE A 36 13.01 10.01 -5.03
N PRO A 37 12.17 11.06 -4.96
CA PRO A 37 10.98 11.05 -4.12
C PRO A 37 10.01 9.94 -4.53
N VAL A 38 9.36 9.34 -3.54
CA VAL A 38 8.25 8.42 -3.76
C VAL A 38 6.95 9.21 -3.87
N PHE A 39 6.12 8.87 -4.85
CA PHE A 39 4.79 9.46 -5.02
C PHE A 39 3.94 9.20 -3.78
N SER A 40 3.46 10.26 -3.13
CA SER A 40 2.69 10.17 -1.87
C SER A 40 1.29 9.57 -2.04
N MET A 41 0.83 9.42 -3.28
CA MET A 41 -0.52 9.00 -3.66
C MET A 41 -1.60 9.97 -3.16
N ALA A 42 -1.94 9.91 -1.87
CA ALA A 42 -2.86 10.78 -1.16
C ALA A 42 -2.42 10.88 0.32
N ASP A 43 -1.15 11.24 0.52
CA ASP A 43 -0.46 11.25 1.82
C ASP A 43 -0.40 9.86 2.49
N GLU A 44 -0.38 8.80 1.67
CA GLU A 44 -0.26 7.43 2.16
C GLU A 44 1.22 7.04 2.26
N TYR A 45 1.77 7.08 3.47
CA TYR A 45 3.15 6.66 3.69
C TYR A 45 3.27 5.13 3.69
N LYS A 46 3.79 4.57 2.60
CA LYS A 46 4.17 3.16 2.49
C LYS A 46 5.28 2.94 1.48
N MET A 47 6.50 2.82 1.98
CA MET A 47 7.68 2.65 1.13
C MET A 47 7.71 1.28 0.45
N PRO A 48 8.04 1.21 -0.85
CA PRO A 48 8.43 -0.03 -1.51
C PRO A 48 9.68 -0.62 -0.86
N GLU A 49 9.66 -1.94 -0.60
CA GLU A 49 10.79 -2.65 0.01
C GLU A 49 11.96 -2.81 -0.96
N ILE A 50 13.19 -2.95 -0.42
CA ILE A 50 14.39 -3.26 -1.19
C ILE A 50 14.18 -4.54 -2.03
N GLY A 51 14.65 -4.51 -3.27
CA GLY A 51 14.54 -5.60 -4.24
C GLY A 51 13.20 -5.71 -4.95
N LYS A 52 12.16 -4.95 -4.56
CA LYS A 52 10.87 -4.95 -5.24
C LYS A 52 10.90 -4.13 -6.52
N GLU A 53 10.14 -4.57 -7.51
CA GLU A 53 9.98 -3.85 -8.77
C GLU A 53 9.07 -2.64 -8.61
N VAL A 54 9.49 -1.52 -9.17
CA VAL A 54 8.79 -0.24 -9.13
C VAL A 54 8.78 0.44 -10.49
N LEU A 55 7.76 1.26 -10.71
CA LEU A 55 7.66 2.16 -11.85
C LEU A 55 8.31 3.51 -11.49
N VAL A 56 9.17 4.00 -12.38
CA VAL A 56 9.82 5.31 -12.24
C VAL A 56 9.46 6.20 -13.43
N LEU A 57 9.00 7.42 -13.13
CA LEU A 57 8.76 8.47 -14.11
C LEU A 57 9.91 9.46 -14.05
N HIS A 58 10.71 9.52 -15.11
CA HIS A 58 11.78 10.51 -15.28
C HIS A 58 11.21 11.80 -15.84
N LEU A 59 11.72 12.93 -15.35
CA LEU A 59 11.35 14.25 -15.85
C LEU A 59 12.10 14.53 -17.15
N SER A 60 11.45 15.21 -18.10
CA SER A 60 12.01 15.52 -19.41
C SER A 60 13.14 16.56 -19.40
N ASN A 61 13.49 17.08 -18.22
CA ASN A 61 14.63 17.99 -18.04
C ASN A 61 15.93 17.23 -17.68
N GLY A 62 15.93 15.90 -17.80
CA GLY A 62 17.11 15.05 -17.65
C GLY A 62 16.81 13.80 -16.82
N GLN A 63 17.53 12.70 -17.08
CA GLN A 63 17.40 11.44 -16.34
C GLN A 63 17.90 11.50 -14.87
N SER A 64 18.38 12.67 -14.43
CA SER A 64 18.85 12.92 -13.06
C SER A 64 17.71 13.30 -12.09
N ALA A 65 16.48 13.42 -12.58
CA ALA A 65 15.31 13.69 -11.74
C ALA A 65 14.13 12.79 -12.15
N GLY A 66 13.44 12.25 -11.15
CA GLY A 66 12.26 11.43 -11.37
C GLY A 66 11.43 11.25 -10.11
N VAL A 67 10.27 10.62 -10.27
CA VAL A 67 9.36 10.26 -9.19
C VAL A 67 9.11 8.76 -9.26
N VAL A 68 9.23 8.08 -8.12
CA VAL A 68 8.90 6.65 -8.04
C VAL A 68 7.42 6.50 -7.74
N MET A 69 6.67 5.87 -8.64
CA MET A 69 5.22 5.69 -8.50
C MET A 69 4.84 4.51 -7.57
N GLY A 70 5.80 3.64 -7.25
CA GLY A 70 5.64 2.51 -6.36
C GLY A 70 5.51 1.16 -7.09
N LYS A 71 5.05 0.15 -6.34
CA LYS A 71 4.85 -1.22 -6.85
C LYS A 71 3.63 -1.29 -7.77
N TYR A 72 3.66 -2.20 -8.74
CA TYR A 72 2.56 -2.46 -9.68
C TYR A 72 2.28 -3.97 -9.76
N TRP A 73 1.09 -4.34 -10.21
CA TRP A 73 0.71 -5.75 -10.33
C TRP A 73 1.40 -6.39 -11.54
N ASN A 74 2.04 -7.54 -11.32
CA ASN A 74 2.69 -8.33 -12.35
C ASN A 74 2.74 -9.82 -11.93
N GLU A 75 3.50 -10.65 -12.65
CA GLU A 75 3.60 -12.09 -12.33
C GLU A 75 4.26 -12.37 -10.97
N GLY A 76 5.21 -11.53 -10.53
CA GLY A 76 5.93 -11.65 -9.26
C GLY A 76 5.29 -10.89 -8.08
N ASN A 77 4.48 -9.87 -8.36
CA ASN A 77 3.71 -9.11 -7.39
C ASN A 77 2.22 -9.22 -7.76
N LYS A 78 1.54 -10.26 -7.26
CA LYS A 78 0.12 -10.49 -7.50
C LYS A 78 -0.73 -9.91 -6.36
N PRO A 79 -1.95 -9.42 -6.66
CA PRO A 79 -2.85 -8.98 -5.61
C PRO A 79 -3.30 -10.17 -4.73
N PRO A 80 -3.32 -10.03 -3.39
CA PRO A 80 -3.79 -11.09 -2.49
C PRO A 80 -5.24 -11.50 -2.70
N ILE A 81 -6.07 -10.57 -3.17
CA ILE A 81 -7.45 -10.79 -3.56
C ILE A 81 -7.72 -10.04 -4.88
N SER A 82 -8.43 -10.68 -5.79
CA SER A 82 -8.83 -10.10 -7.07
C SER A 82 -10.23 -10.57 -7.46
N GLY A 83 -10.91 -9.81 -8.31
CA GLY A 83 -12.29 -10.09 -8.71
C GLY A 83 -13.11 -8.81 -8.89
N LYS A 84 -14.37 -8.96 -9.30
CA LYS A 84 -15.32 -7.84 -9.32
C LYS A 84 -15.78 -7.55 -7.88
N ASN A 85 -16.03 -6.28 -7.57
CA ASN A 85 -16.58 -5.84 -6.28
C ASN A 85 -15.74 -6.23 -5.06
N VAL A 86 -14.41 -6.23 -5.20
CA VAL A 86 -13.47 -6.39 -4.07
C VAL A 86 -12.55 -5.17 -4.00
N PHE A 87 -12.21 -4.78 -2.79
CA PHE A 87 -11.16 -3.79 -2.52
C PHE A 87 -10.33 -4.27 -1.34
N ARG A 88 -9.01 -4.06 -1.40
CA ARG A 88 -8.13 -4.41 -0.29
C ARG A 88 -6.98 -3.41 -0.21
N LYS A 89 -6.81 -2.83 0.97
CA LYS A 89 -5.68 -1.97 1.32
C LYS A 89 -4.85 -2.68 2.38
N GLU A 90 -3.66 -3.10 1.97
CA GLU A 90 -2.66 -3.67 2.87
C GLU A 90 -2.05 -2.54 3.70
N LEU A 91 -2.05 -2.68 5.02
CA LEU A 91 -1.49 -1.73 5.97
C LEU A 91 -0.12 -2.18 6.45
N GLY A 92 0.08 -3.48 6.73
CA GLY A 92 1.37 -4.05 7.11
C GLY A 92 2.39 -4.13 5.98
N SER A 93 3.65 -4.40 6.32
CA SER A 93 4.73 -4.53 5.32
C SER A 93 4.50 -5.76 4.44
N ALA A 94 4.15 -6.88 5.08
CA ALA A 94 3.81 -8.12 4.38
C ALA A 94 2.31 -8.20 4.07
N PHE A 95 1.97 -8.88 2.96
CA PHE A 95 0.58 -9.15 2.64
C PHE A 95 -0.09 -10.01 3.70
N GLY A 96 -1.27 -9.58 4.15
CA GLY A 96 -2.04 -10.29 5.16
C GLY A 96 -1.66 -9.97 6.60
N GLU A 97 -0.62 -9.17 6.83
CA GLU A 97 -0.22 -8.79 8.20
C GLU A 97 -1.26 -7.88 8.87
N ALA A 98 -1.73 -6.87 8.13
CA ALA A 98 -2.82 -6.00 8.55
C ALA A 98 -3.46 -5.37 7.31
N TYR A 99 -4.79 -5.32 7.25
CA TYR A 99 -5.48 -4.81 6.07
C TYR A 99 -6.92 -4.36 6.36
N ILE A 100 -7.42 -3.49 5.47
CA ILE A 100 -8.85 -3.18 5.32
C ILE A 100 -9.31 -3.82 4.01
N GLN A 101 -10.39 -4.58 4.06
CA GLN A 101 -10.92 -5.28 2.89
C GLN A 101 -12.43 -5.08 2.76
N TYR A 102 -12.89 -4.76 1.55
CA TYR A 102 -14.28 -4.87 1.16
C TYR A 102 -14.48 -6.08 0.26
N SER A 103 -15.45 -6.94 0.59
CA SER A 103 -15.86 -8.05 -0.26
C SER A 103 -17.29 -8.50 0.08
N GLY A 104 -18.10 -8.72 -0.95
CA GLY A 104 -19.47 -9.24 -0.78
C GLY A 104 -20.35 -8.39 0.13
N GLY A 105 -20.21 -7.05 0.07
CA GLY A 105 -20.95 -6.12 0.92
C GLY A 105 -20.40 -5.93 2.34
N ASN A 106 -19.36 -6.68 2.73
CA ASN A 106 -18.76 -6.60 4.06
C ASN A 106 -17.46 -5.82 4.04
N ILE A 107 -17.28 -4.93 5.03
CA ILE A 107 -15.99 -4.30 5.34
C ILE A 107 -15.36 -5.07 6.50
N MET A 108 -14.14 -5.55 6.30
CA MET A 108 -13.33 -6.30 7.24
C MET A 108 -12.10 -5.51 7.65
N PHE A 109 -11.82 -5.50 8.94
CA PHE A 109 -10.57 -5.05 9.54
C PHE A 109 -9.83 -6.28 10.05
N HIS A 110 -8.56 -6.41 9.68
CA HIS A 110 -7.68 -7.49 10.10
C HIS A 110 -6.35 -6.92 10.57
N ASP A 111 -5.87 -7.42 11.70
CA ASP A 111 -4.49 -7.32 12.14
C ASP A 111 -4.03 -8.69 12.69
N GLN A 112 -2.79 -8.76 13.17
CA GLN A 112 -2.22 -9.99 13.72
C GLN A 112 -2.93 -10.53 14.97
N LYS A 113 -3.75 -9.73 15.65
CA LYS A 113 -4.43 -10.11 16.90
C LYS A 113 -5.87 -10.54 16.66
N ALA A 114 -6.57 -9.88 15.74
CA ALA A 114 -7.99 -10.08 15.54
C ALA A 114 -8.46 -9.76 14.12
N THR A 115 -9.62 -10.31 13.80
CA THR A 115 -10.39 -9.96 12.61
C THR A 115 -11.81 -9.65 13.03
N SER A 116 -12.39 -8.58 12.48
CA SER A 116 -13.79 -8.24 12.68
C SER A 116 -14.35 -7.53 11.47
N THR A 117 -15.67 -7.62 11.28
CA THR A 117 -16.37 -6.86 10.24
C THR A 117 -17.01 -5.63 10.85
N LEU A 118 -17.15 -4.56 10.05
CA LEU A 118 -17.87 -3.35 10.47
C LEU A 118 -19.29 -3.71 10.96
N GLY A 119 -19.99 -4.60 10.26
CA GLY A 119 -21.31 -5.08 10.66
C GLY A 119 -21.31 -5.73 12.04
N SER A 120 -20.37 -6.63 12.32
CA SER A 120 -20.27 -7.28 13.63
C SER A 120 -19.96 -6.32 14.78
N ILE A 121 -19.15 -5.28 14.51
CA ILE A 121 -18.82 -4.25 15.49
C ILE A 121 -20.06 -3.39 15.78
N ILE A 122 -20.77 -2.94 14.75
CA ILE A 122 -22.00 -2.15 14.89
C ILE A 122 -23.06 -2.93 15.68
N SER A 123 -23.30 -4.20 15.35
CA SER A 123 -24.27 -5.03 16.07
C SER A 123 -23.91 -5.19 17.56
N ARG A 124 -22.62 -5.40 17.87
CA ARG A 124 -22.16 -5.50 19.27
C ARG A 124 -22.36 -4.20 20.04
N ILE A 125 -22.09 -3.05 19.41
CA ILE A 125 -22.30 -1.73 20.03
C ILE A 125 -23.79 -1.52 20.32
N ALA A 126 -24.67 -1.79 19.34
CA ALA A 126 -26.12 -1.65 19.51
C ALA A 126 -26.67 -2.55 20.65
N ASP A 127 -26.17 -3.79 20.75
CA ASP A 127 -26.56 -4.71 21.83
C ASP A 127 -26.08 -4.22 23.20
N LEU A 128 -24.89 -3.63 23.29
CA LEU A 128 -24.36 -3.06 24.52
C LEU A 128 -25.16 -1.83 24.98
N GLU A 129 -25.50 -0.93 24.06
CA GLU A 129 -26.34 0.25 24.33
C GLU A 129 -27.71 -0.16 24.89
N LYS A 130 -28.36 -1.17 24.27
CA LYS A 130 -29.63 -1.70 24.74
C LYS A 130 -29.55 -2.28 26.15
N ARG A 131 -28.47 -3.01 26.45
CA ARG A 131 -28.23 -3.59 27.78
C ARG A 131 -27.99 -2.51 28.84
N MET A 132 -27.25 -1.46 28.50
CA MET A 132 -26.95 -0.36 29.41
C MET A 132 -28.21 0.40 29.82
N GLY A 133 -29.06 0.78 28.86
CA GLY A 133 -30.35 1.43 29.17
C GLY A 133 -31.28 0.55 30.02
N SER A 134 -31.21 -0.77 29.86
CA SER A 134 -31.97 -1.71 30.69
C SER A 134 -31.46 -1.83 32.14
N VAL A 135 -30.18 -1.49 32.38
CA VAL A 135 -29.58 -1.47 33.72
C VAL A 135 -29.90 -0.15 34.42
N GLU A 136 -29.78 0.97 33.71
CA GLU A 136 -30.14 2.30 34.25
C GLU A 136 -31.61 2.39 34.66
N ALA A 137 -32.52 1.76 33.90
CA ALA A 137 -33.94 1.70 34.25
C ALA A 137 -34.26 0.86 35.50
N LYS A 138 -33.29 0.13 36.06
CA LYS A 138 -33.45 -0.74 37.24
C LYS A 138 -32.85 -0.16 38.52
N VAL A 139 -32.19 1.00 38.44
CA VAL A 139 -31.59 1.73 39.57
C VAL A 139 -32.48 2.93 39.91
#